data_AF-A0A4Q0IBX7-F1
#
_entry.id   AF-A0A4Q0IBX7-F1
#
_cell.length_a   1.000
_cell.length_b   1.000
_cell.length_c   1.000
_cell.angle_alpha   90.00
_cell.angle_beta   90.00
_cell.angle_gamma   90.00
#
_symmetry.space_group_name_H-M   'P 1'
#
loop_
_entity.id
_entity.type
_entity.pdbx_description
1 polymer ?
#
loop_
_entity_poly.entity_id
_entity_poly.type
_entity_poly.pdbx_seq_one_letter_code
_entity_poly.pdbx_strand_id
1 'polypeptide(L)'
;MEVLAALPRNRRLAEDGRYAVYLLQGNESPLLLDALTRRREEAFRALGEGSGRERDQDRYDAHYEHLLLVDEKGRALAGAYRTRLVRPELARTYGR
;
A
#
# COMPACT_ATOMS: atom_id res chain seq x y z
N MET A 1 12.09 -4.01 7.17
CA MET A 1 11.07 -5.00 6.72
C MET A 1 11.62 -5.74 5.52
N GLU A 2 11.86 -7.05 5.63
CA GLU A 2 12.49 -7.84 4.55
C GLU A 2 11.71 -7.79 3.22
N VAL A 3 10.38 -7.73 3.31
CA VAL A 3 9.50 -7.65 2.12
C VAL A 3 9.68 -6.37 1.29
N LEU A 4 10.16 -5.27 1.89
CA LEU A 4 10.39 -4.00 1.15
C LEU A 4 11.61 -4.11 0.23
N ALA A 5 12.57 -4.96 0.55
CA ALA A 5 13.73 -5.20 -0.31
C ALA A 5 13.35 -5.96 -1.59
N ALA A 6 12.20 -6.64 -1.59
CA ALA A 6 11.67 -7.36 -2.74
C ALA A 6 10.81 -6.48 -3.66
N LEU A 7 10.71 -5.17 -3.39
CA LEU A 7 9.92 -4.26 -4.22
C LEU A 7 10.53 -4.13 -5.62
N PRO A 8 9.76 -4.43 -6.68
CA PRO A 8 10.29 -4.45 -8.02
C PRO A 8 10.51 -3.01 -8.53
N ARG A 9 11.70 -2.75 -9.08
CA ARG A 9 12.11 -1.41 -9.53
C ARG A 9 11.20 -0.80 -10.60
N ASN A 10 10.58 -1.63 -11.44
CA ASN A 10 9.63 -1.18 -12.47
C ASN A 10 8.29 -0.69 -11.91
N ARG A 11 8.05 -0.83 -10.60
CA ARG A 11 6.88 -0.30 -9.89
C ARG A 11 7.16 1.00 -9.16
N ARG A 12 8.39 1.48 -9.20
CA ARG A 12 8.78 2.76 -8.62
C ARG A 12 8.31 3.89 -9.50
N LEU A 13 7.47 4.76 -8.95
CA LEU A 13 6.91 5.93 -9.64
C LEU A 13 7.82 7.15 -9.56
N ALA A 14 8.44 7.36 -8.39
CA ALA A 14 9.29 8.51 -8.12
C ALA A 14 10.29 8.19 -7.01
N GLU A 15 11.36 8.98 -6.94
CA GLU A 15 12.31 8.99 -5.83
C GLU A 15 12.73 10.42 -5.52
N ASP A 16 12.92 10.71 -4.23
CA ASP A 16 13.47 11.97 -3.75
C ASP A 16 14.32 11.72 -2.50
N GLY A 17 15.62 11.95 -2.62
CA GLY A 17 16.60 11.68 -1.58
C GLY A 17 16.56 10.23 -1.09
N ARG A 18 16.14 10.02 0.18
CA ARG A 18 16.04 8.69 0.80
C ARG A 18 14.67 8.03 0.60
N TYR A 19 13.71 8.74 0.03
CA TYR A 19 12.35 8.27 -0.11
C TYR A 19 12.07 7.82 -1.53
N ALA A 20 11.33 6.73 -1.66
CA ALA A 20 10.85 6.23 -2.93
C ALA A 20 9.36 5.93 -2.85
N VAL A 21 8.65 6.17 -3.95
CA VAL A 21 7.22 5.89 -4.09
C VAL A 21 7.04 4.70 -5.04
N TYR A 22 6.31 3.69 -4.59
CA TYR A 22 5.98 2.50 -5.36
C TYR A 22 4.47 2.37 -5.54
N LEU A 23 4.03 1.80 -6.66
CA LEU A 23 2.62 1.48 -6.93
C LEU A 23 2.47 0.00 -7.29
N LEU A 24 1.72 -0.72 -6.46
CA LEU A 24 1.56 -2.17 -6.58
C LEU A 24 0.09 -2.54 -6.58
N GLN A 25 -0.31 -3.49 -7.41
CA GLN A 25 -1.66 -4.06 -7.28
C GLN A 25 -1.70 -4.93 -6.03
N GLY A 26 -2.80 -4.89 -5.27
CA GLY A 26 -2.91 -5.66 -4.04
C GLY A 26 -2.76 -7.18 -4.22
N ASN A 27 -3.09 -7.69 -5.40
CA ASN A 27 -2.95 -9.11 -5.73
C ASN A 27 -1.56 -9.52 -6.26
N GLU A 28 -0.61 -8.60 -6.42
CA GLU A 28 0.72 -8.90 -6.96
C GLU A 28 1.64 -9.61 -5.96
N SER A 29 1.44 -9.33 -4.67
CA SER A 29 2.24 -9.95 -3.61
C SER A 29 1.41 -10.10 -2.33
N PRO A 30 0.91 -11.32 -2.04
CA PRO A 30 0.21 -11.60 -0.79
C PRO A 30 1.05 -11.30 0.44
N LEU A 31 2.36 -11.53 0.38
CA LEU A 31 3.29 -11.24 1.48
C LEU A 31 3.41 -9.74 1.76
N LEU A 32 3.48 -8.93 0.70
CA LEU A 32 3.54 -7.48 0.86
C LEU A 32 2.20 -6.94 1.38
N LEU A 33 1.08 -7.46 0.88
CA LEU A 33 -0.25 -7.07 1.34
C LEU A 33 -0.46 -7.42 2.81
N ASP A 34 -0.03 -8.62 3.23
CA ASP A 34 -0.07 -9.05 4.63
C ASP A 34 0.77 -8.12 5.52
N ALA A 35 1.99 -7.80 5.09
CA ALA A 35 2.86 -6.88 5.82
C ALA A 35 2.27 -5.45 5.89
N LEU A 36 1.67 -4.97 4.81
CA LEU A 36 1.04 -3.66 4.74
C LEU A 36 -0.18 -3.56 5.66
N THR A 37 -1.07 -4.55 5.64
CA THR A 37 -2.30 -4.58 6.45
C THR A 37 -2.01 -4.68 7.95
N ARG A 38 -0.91 -5.34 8.34
CA ARG A 38 -0.39 -5.28 9.72
C ARG A 38 0.04 -3.87 10.11
N ARG A 39 0.83 -3.20 9.26
CA ARG A 39 1.29 -1.82 9.54
C ARG A 39 0.15 -0.81 9.60
N ARG A 40 -0.89 -1.00 8.79
CA ARG A 40 -2.12 -0.19 8.87
C ARG A 40 -2.81 -0.35 10.21
N GLU A 41 -3.01 -1.58 10.67
CA GLU A 41 -3.60 -1.82 12.00
C GLU A 41 -2.75 -1.25 13.13
N GLU A 42 -1.42 -1.41 13.08
CA GLU A 42 -0.50 -0.78 14.04
C GLU A 42 -0.68 0.75 14.09
N ALA A 43 -0.75 1.39 12.91
CA ALA A 43 -0.93 2.83 12.79
C ALA A 43 -2.31 3.30 13.30
N PHE A 44 -3.39 2.62 12.91
CA PHE A 44 -4.73 2.95 13.38
C PHE A 44 -4.88 2.72 14.89
N ARG A 45 -4.31 1.64 15.42
CA ARG A 45 -4.31 1.36 16.86
C ARG A 45 -3.57 2.43 17.66
N ALA A 46 -2.45 2.94 17.14
CA ALA A 46 -1.71 4.03 17.79
C ALA A 46 -2.54 5.32 17.90
N LEU A 47 -3.52 5.53 17.01
CA LEU A 47 -4.46 6.65 17.04
C LEU A 47 -5.78 6.34 17.77
N GLY A 48 -5.95 5.13 18.30
CA GLY A 48 -7.19 4.68 18.94
C GLY A 48 -8.31 4.28 17.97
N GLU A 49 -8.02 4.20 16.67
CA GLU A 49 -8.97 3.83 15.59
C GLU A 49 -8.78 2.39 15.10
N GLY A 50 -7.85 1.64 15.71
CA GLY A 50 -7.54 0.26 15.31
C GLY A 50 -8.71 -0.69 15.55
N SER A 51 -8.81 -1.71 14.70
CA SER A 51 -9.87 -2.72 14.80
C SER A 51 -9.64 -3.72 15.95
N GLY A 52 -8.42 -3.74 16.50
CA GLY A 52 -7.99 -4.72 17.51
C GLY A 52 -7.61 -6.09 16.92
N ARG A 53 -7.72 -6.26 15.59
CA ARG A 53 -7.33 -7.48 14.89
C ARG A 53 -5.83 -7.54 14.68
N GLU A 54 -5.31 -8.63 14.13
CA GLU A 54 -3.89 -8.69 13.73
C GLU A 54 -3.57 -7.78 12.54
N ARG A 55 -4.58 -7.51 11.69
CA ARG A 55 -4.46 -6.86 10.38
C ARG A 55 -5.69 -6.03 10.09
N ASP A 56 -5.45 -4.89 9.47
CA ASP A 56 -6.47 -4.06 8.86
C ASP A 56 -6.59 -4.47 7.39
N GLN A 57 -7.34 -5.55 7.15
CA GLN A 57 -7.56 -6.13 5.83
C GLN A 57 -9.06 -6.19 5.52
N ASP A 58 -9.43 -5.78 4.31
CA ASP A 58 -10.78 -5.92 3.76
C ASP A 58 -10.78 -6.59 2.37
N ARG A 59 -11.98 -6.87 1.85
CA ARG A 59 -12.14 -7.51 0.53
C ARG A 59 -11.64 -6.67 -0.64
N TYR A 60 -11.46 -5.36 -0.45
CA TYR A 60 -11.06 -4.44 -1.51
C TYR A 60 -9.54 -4.38 -1.66
N ASP A 61 -8.79 -4.74 -0.63
CA ASP A 61 -7.33 -4.67 -0.64
C ASP A 61 -6.69 -5.39 -1.84
N ALA A 62 -7.23 -6.54 -2.26
CA ALA A 62 -6.74 -7.26 -3.44
C ALA A 62 -7.08 -6.58 -4.78
N HIS A 63 -8.08 -5.71 -4.80
CA HIS A 63 -8.63 -5.08 -6.02
C HIS A 63 -8.12 -3.68 -6.29
N TYR A 64 -7.46 -3.06 -5.30
CA TYR A 64 -6.93 -1.71 -5.41
C TYR A 64 -5.41 -1.73 -5.56
N GLU A 65 -4.90 -0.61 -6.07
CA GLU A 65 -3.49 -0.31 -6.06
C GLU A 65 -3.10 0.22 -4.68
N HIS A 66 -1.90 -0.11 -4.23
CA HIS A 66 -1.31 0.38 -3.00
C HIS A 66 -0.13 1.26 -3.36
N LEU A 67 -0.26 2.55 -3.05
CA LEU A 67 0.79 3.54 -3.16
C LEU A 67 1.62 3.49 -1.87
N LEU A 68 2.87 3.09 -1.97
CA LEU A 68 3.76 2.92 -0.83
C LEU A 68 4.83 4.01 -0.82
N LEU A 69 4.95 4.72 0.29
CA LEU A 69 6.08 5.60 0.57
C LEU A 69 7.10 4.83 1.40
N VAL A 70 8.27 4.59 0.84
CA VAL A 70 9.33 3.80 1.45
C VAL A 70 10.51 4.70 1.78
N ASP A 71 10.98 4.59 3.02
CA ASP A 71 12.28 5.09 3.43
C ASP A 71 13.34 4.03 3.12
N GLU A 72 14.05 4.21 2.00
CA GLU A 72 15.04 3.25 1.49
C GLU A 72 16.24 3.11 2.43
N LYS A 73 16.62 4.21 3.10
CA LYS A 73 17.75 4.21 4.05
C LYS A 73 17.38 3.51 5.36
N GLY A 74 16.19 3.81 5.90
CA GLY A 74 15.67 3.18 7.11
C GLY A 74 15.06 1.79 6.90
N ARG A 75 14.89 1.36 5.63
CA ARG A 75 14.24 0.09 5.24
C ARG A 75 12.86 -0.09 5.88
N ALA A 76 12.10 0.99 5.90
CA ALA A 76 10.82 1.10 6.57
C ALA A 76 9.74 1.68 5.65
N LEU A 77 8.50 1.29 5.89
CA LEU A 77 7.34 1.92 5.27
C LEU A 77 7.08 3.24 6.02
N ALA A 78 7.21 4.36 5.33
CA ALA A 78 6.94 5.68 5.88
C ALA A 78 5.46 6.08 5.74
N GLY A 79 4.75 5.46 4.80
CA GLY A 79 3.30 5.64 4.63
C GLY A 79 2.74 4.78 3.51
N ALA A 80 1.43 4.65 3.45
CA ALA A 80 0.74 3.96 2.37
C ALA A 80 -0.68 4.47 2.15
N TYR A 81 -1.14 4.39 0.91
CA TYR A 81 -2.51 4.70 0.51
C TYR A 81 -3.07 3.61 -0.41
N ARG A 82 -4.36 3.34 -0.27
CA ARG A 82 -5.13 2.60 -1.28
C ARG A 82 -5.57 3.57 -2.37
N THR A 83 -5.29 3.25 -3.62
CA THR A 83 -5.61 4.08 -4.79
C THR A 83 -6.14 3.24 -5.93
N ARG A 84 -6.77 3.89 -6.90
CA ARG A 84 -7.21 3.28 -8.14
C ARG A 84 -7.17 4.33 -9.23
N LEU A 85 -6.52 4.02 -10.34
CA LEU A 85 -6.59 4.87 -11.51
C LEU A 85 -8.03 4.94 -12.05
N VAL A 86 -8.64 6.13 -11.98
CA VAL A 86 -9.91 6.41 -12.64
C VAL A 86 -9.62 6.84 -14.07
N ARG A 87 -10.02 6.01 -15.04
CA ARG A 87 -9.97 6.38 -16.46
C ARG A 87 -11.28 7.09 -16.81
N PRO A 88 -11.24 8.37 -17.27
CA PRO A 88 -12.45 9.10 -17.63
C PRO A 88 -13.33 8.37 -18.65
N GLU A 89 -12.72 7.68 -19.61
CA GLU A 89 -13.43 6.84 -20.59
C GLU A 89 -14.19 5.64 -19.98
N LEU A 90 -13.86 5.23 -18.76
CA LEU A 90 -14.50 4.11 -18.02
C LEU A 90 -15.36 4.59 -16.84
N ALA A 91 -15.35 5.88 -16.51
CA ALA A 91 -16.03 6.44 -15.34
C ALA A 91 -17.56 6.32 -15.41
N ARG A 92 -18.13 6.17 -16.62
CA ARG A 92 -19.58 5.95 -16.81
C ARG A 92 -20.07 4.56 -16.39
N THR A 93 -19.16 3.60 -16.17
CA THR A 93 -19.53 2.19 -15.96
C THR A 93 -19.72 1.81 -14.49
N TYR A 94 -19.28 2.65 -13.54
CA TYR A 94 -19.35 2.35 -12.10
C TYR A 94 -20.14 3.37 -11.28
N GLY A 95 -20.90 4.25 -11.96
CA GLY A 95 -21.87 5.13 -11.32
C GLY A 95 -23.25 4.48 -11.21
N ARG A 96 -23.42 3.54 -10.26
CA ARG A 96 -24.70 3.24 -9.60
C ARG A 96 -24.44 2.66 -8.22
#